data_AF-A0A1C4Z6E7-F1
#
_entry.id   AF-A0A1C4Z6E7-F1
#
_cell.length_a   1.000
_cell.length_b   1.000
_cell.length_c   1.000
_cell.angle_alpha   90.00
_cell.angle_beta   90.00
_cell.angle_gamma   90.00
#
_symmetry.space_group_name_H-M   'P 1'
#
loop_
_entity.id
_entity.type
_entity.pdbx_description
1 polymer ?
#
loop_
_entity_poly.entity_id
_entity_poly.type
_entity_poly.pdbx_seq_one_letter_code
_entity_poly.pdbx_strand_id
1 'polypeptide(L)'
;MPLTFPSHAALPLPLKLWRPRWFDGVALIVGSAAPDLAYALDGSGLPVFPLSHQPAGLILFCLPVTLLCAAIVRAVAPTVAVHLPHRPAALALRDYGVLGVARPGIAVSAVSAVLAAATHQAWDRLTEHTMAWDWASTVLGAFAALALAVHVGHRRLLRKWHGEPPGAPARPRLFWTVAASVTAAGALVASRLPGAFLPHTTGARLIGALALGLVAGAAATVLLPRPAAAARR
;
A
#
# COMPACT_ATOMS: atom_id res chain seq x y z
N MET A 1 19.79 1.80 0.91
CA MET A 1 18.91 1.09 1.87
C MET A 1 18.13 0.03 1.11
N PRO A 2 17.86 -1.15 1.70
CA PRO A 2 16.96 -2.14 1.15
C PRO A 2 15.56 -1.52 0.99
N LEU A 3 14.75 -2.08 0.09
CA LEU A 3 13.34 -1.72 0.00
C LEU A 3 12.63 -2.23 1.25
N THR A 4 12.15 -1.32 2.09
CA THR A 4 11.68 -1.65 3.43
C THR A 4 10.18 -1.98 3.49
N PHE A 5 9.60 -2.36 2.36
CA PHE A 5 8.24 -2.85 2.30
C PHE A 5 8.20 -4.34 2.67
N PRO A 6 7.38 -4.78 3.65
CA PRO A 6 6.46 -4.04 4.53
C PRO A 6 7.02 -3.76 5.95
N SER A 7 8.33 -3.79 6.15
CA SER A 7 8.97 -3.86 7.47
C SER A 7 8.65 -2.67 8.38
N HIS A 8 8.75 -1.42 7.91
CA HIS A 8 8.49 -0.27 8.80
C HIS A 8 7.03 -0.09 9.18
N ALA A 9 6.08 -0.72 8.48
CA ALA A 9 4.66 -0.67 8.87
C ALA A 9 4.45 -1.27 10.28
N ALA A 10 5.37 -2.13 10.75
CA ALA A 10 5.31 -2.71 12.09
C ALA A 10 5.40 -1.67 13.22
N LEU A 11 6.04 -0.52 12.99
CA LEU A 11 6.27 0.49 14.03
C LEU A 11 5.06 1.39 14.30
N PRO A 12 4.42 2.03 13.28
CA PRO A 12 3.28 2.90 13.53
C PRO A 12 1.94 2.15 13.67
N LEU A 13 1.81 0.95 13.10
CA LEU A 13 0.53 0.22 13.09
C LEU A 13 -0.03 -0.13 14.49
N PRO A 14 0.77 -0.43 15.53
CA PRO A 14 0.29 -0.57 16.90
C PRO A 14 -0.55 0.61 17.42
N LEU A 15 -0.32 1.84 16.92
CA LEU A 15 -1.13 3.00 17.28
C LEU A 15 -2.60 2.83 16.86
N LYS A 16 -2.84 2.24 15.68
CA LYS A 16 -4.18 1.90 15.21
C LYS A 16 -4.85 0.86 16.09
N LEU A 17 -4.09 -0.11 16.60
CA LEU A 17 -4.61 -1.13 17.52
C LEU A 17 -4.99 -0.54 18.88
N TRP A 18 -4.19 0.42 19.38
CA TRP A 18 -4.40 1.05 20.68
C TRP A 18 -5.55 2.06 20.70
N ARG A 19 -5.61 2.95 19.71
CA ARG A 19 -6.63 4.01 19.60
C ARG A 19 -7.21 4.05 18.18
N PRO A 20 -8.07 3.08 17.81
CA PRO A 20 -8.52 2.90 16.43
C PRO A 20 -9.31 4.07 15.84
N ARG A 21 -9.89 4.94 16.68
CA ARG A 21 -10.60 6.14 16.21
C ARG A 21 -9.68 7.35 16.02
N TRP A 22 -8.48 7.32 16.59
CA TRP A 22 -7.54 8.44 16.61
C TRP A 22 -6.54 8.38 15.46
N PHE A 23 -6.34 7.18 14.90
CA PHE A 23 -5.38 6.95 13.85
C PHE A 23 -6.01 6.34 12.61
N ASP A 24 -5.51 6.78 11.47
CA ASP A 24 -5.90 6.30 10.16
C ASP A 24 -4.93 5.19 9.72
N GLY A 25 -5.38 3.93 9.80
CA GLY A 25 -4.54 2.77 9.53
C GLY A 25 -3.97 2.72 8.10
N VAL A 26 -4.71 3.24 7.11
CA VAL A 26 -4.21 3.29 5.72
C VAL A 26 -3.10 4.33 5.62
N ALA A 27 -3.29 5.51 6.21
CA ALA A 27 -2.25 6.55 6.23
C ALA A 27 -1.02 6.14 7.04
N LEU A 28 -1.17 5.37 8.13
CA LEU A 28 -0.02 4.83 8.86
C LEU A 28 0.79 3.85 8.02
N ILE A 29 0.13 2.90 7.34
CA ILE A 29 0.83 1.91 6.50
C ILE A 29 1.48 2.59 5.30
N VAL A 30 0.72 3.37 4.52
CA VAL A 30 1.24 4.06 3.34
C VAL A 30 2.30 5.09 3.72
N GLY A 31 2.11 5.82 4.83
CA GLY A 31 3.08 6.81 5.32
C GLY A 31 4.40 6.19 5.74
N SER A 32 4.37 5.00 6.35
CA SER A 32 5.58 4.24 6.69
C SER A 32 6.36 3.73 5.47
N ALA A 33 5.76 3.83 4.30
CA ALA A 33 6.30 3.40 3.00
C ALA A 33 6.67 4.59 2.10
N ALA A 34 6.14 5.78 2.40
CA ALA A 34 6.22 6.94 1.53
C ALA A 34 7.65 7.43 1.27
N PRO A 35 8.60 7.46 2.25
CA PRO A 35 9.98 7.87 1.96
C PRO A 35 10.62 7.03 0.84
N ASP A 36 10.41 5.71 0.86
CA ASP A 36 10.93 4.74 -0.11
C ASP A 36 10.20 4.75 -1.46
N LEU A 37 8.95 5.24 -1.52
CA LEU A 37 8.26 5.42 -2.81
C LEU A 37 9.02 6.39 -3.74
N ALA A 38 9.88 7.25 -3.17
CA ALA A 38 10.80 8.08 -3.94
C ALA A 38 11.71 7.27 -4.87
N TYR A 39 12.12 6.06 -4.47
CA TYR A 39 13.02 5.22 -5.26
C TYR A 39 12.41 4.83 -6.62
N ALA A 40 11.08 4.83 -6.75
CA ALA A 40 10.44 4.60 -8.04
C ALA A 40 10.85 5.65 -9.10
N LEU A 41 11.25 6.85 -8.65
CA LEU A 41 11.65 8.00 -9.46
C LEU A 41 13.17 8.14 -9.61
N ASP A 42 13.98 7.22 -9.07
CA ASP A 42 15.43 7.27 -9.25
C ASP A 42 15.81 7.27 -10.73
N GLY A 43 16.82 8.05 -11.10
CA GLY A 43 17.26 8.19 -12.49
C GLY A 43 16.32 9.00 -13.40
N SER A 44 15.24 9.57 -12.87
CA SER A 44 14.36 10.49 -13.61
C SER A 44 14.90 11.93 -13.73
N GLY A 45 15.91 12.29 -12.94
CA GLY A 45 16.42 13.66 -12.81
C GLY A 45 15.60 14.55 -11.86
N LEU A 46 14.50 14.05 -11.30
CA LEU A 46 13.71 14.77 -10.30
C LEU A 46 14.41 14.75 -8.93
N PRO A 47 14.44 15.87 -8.19
CA PRO A 47 15.11 15.97 -6.88
C PRO A 47 14.26 15.38 -5.75
N VAL A 48 13.86 14.10 -5.87
CA VAL A 48 12.97 13.43 -4.92
C VAL A 48 13.76 12.71 -3.82
N PHE A 49 14.82 12.01 -4.19
CA PHE A 49 15.85 11.57 -3.27
C PHE A 49 17.03 12.55 -3.35
N PRO A 50 17.58 13.06 -2.23
CA PRO A 50 17.34 12.66 -0.83
C PRO A 50 16.20 13.41 -0.12
N LEU A 51 15.46 14.30 -0.80
CA LEU A 51 14.41 15.12 -0.17
C LEU A 51 13.43 14.29 0.66
N SER A 52 12.97 13.13 0.15
CA SER A 52 12.01 12.25 0.85
C SER A 52 12.49 11.72 2.21
N HIS A 53 13.81 11.72 2.46
CA HIS A 53 14.45 11.28 3.70
C HIS A 53 14.95 12.45 4.57
N GLN A 54 14.60 13.69 4.21
CA GLN A 54 14.88 14.89 5.00
C GLN A 54 13.66 15.28 5.84
N PRO A 55 13.85 16.08 6.92
CA PRO A 55 12.73 16.61 7.70
C PRO A 55 11.72 17.39 6.85
N ALA A 56 12.20 18.19 5.89
CA ALA A 56 11.33 18.90 4.95
C ALA A 56 10.53 17.95 4.05
N GLY A 57 11.11 16.78 3.71
CA GLY A 57 10.46 15.73 2.93
C GLY A 57 9.23 15.11 3.59
N LEU A 58 9.11 15.17 4.92
CA LEU A 58 7.91 14.69 5.63
C LEU A 58 6.66 15.42 5.14
N ILE A 59 6.78 16.74 4.93
CA ILE A 59 5.67 17.59 4.50
C ILE A 59 5.63 17.73 2.99
N LEU A 60 6.77 17.97 2.35
CA LEU A 60 6.82 18.29 0.92
C LEU A 60 6.64 17.06 0.01
N PHE A 61 6.95 15.86 0.51
CA PHE A 61 6.87 14.63 -0.27
C PHE A 61 5.99 13.57 0.39
N CYS A 62 6.31 13.16 1.63
CA CYS A 62 5.68 12.01 2.27
C CYS A 62 4.19 12.25 2.54
N LEU A 63 3.83 13.43 3.05
CA LEU A 63 2.44 13.79 3.31
C LEU A 63 1.57 13.76 2.04
N PRO A 64 1.87 14.51 0.95
CA PRO A 64 1.02 14.50 -0.24
C PRO A 64 0.97 13.12 -0.90
N VAL A 65 2.10 12.41 -0.99
CA VAL A 65 2.14 11.04 -1.52
C VAL A 65 1.25 10.11 -0.69
N THR A 66 1.34 10.18 0.64
CA THR A 66 0.53 9.34 1.52
C THR A 66 -0.96 9.62 1.39
N LEU A 67 -1.36 10.89 1.37
CA LEU A 67 -2.77 11.26 1.23
C LEU A 67 -3.34 10.82 -0.11
N LEU A 68 -2.58 11.00 -1.21
CA LEU A 68 -2.96 10.55 -2.54
C LEU A 68 -3.11 9.03 -2.59
N CYS A 69 -2.08 8.29 -2.17
CA CYS A 69 -2.10 6.83 -2.15
C CYS A 69 -3.21 6.29 -1.24
N ALA A 70 -3.44 6.90 -0.08
CA ALA A 70 -4.52 6.49 0.81
C ALA A 70 -5.90 6.78 0.20
N ALA A 71 -6.07 7.88 -0.53
CA ALA A 71 -7.30 8.16 -1.28
C ALA A 71 -7.55 7.10 -2.37
N ILE A 72 -6.51 6.76 -3.14
CA ILE A 72 -6.57 5.69 -4.17
C ILE A 72 -6.94 4.35 -3.53
N VAL A 73 -6.26 3.94 -2.46
CA VAL A 73 -6.54 2.69 -1.74
C VAL A 73 -8.00 2.61 -1.34
N ARG A 74 -8.55 3.66 -0.71
CA ARG A 74 -9.97 3.67 -0.31
C ARG A 74 -10.91 3.62 -1.51
N ALA A 75 -10.59 4.33 -2.59
CA ALA A 75 -11.43 4.35 -3.79
C ALA A 75 -11.56 2.96 -4.43
N VAL A 76 -10.47 2.17 -4.46
CA VAL A 76 -10.46 0.87 -5.15
C VAL A 76 -10.66 -0.34 -4.22
N ALA A 77 -10.50 -0.17 -2.90
CA ALA A 77 -10.53 -1.27 -1.94
C ALA A 77 -11.78 -2.17 -2.02
N PRO A 78 -13.03 -1.65 -2.09
CA PRO A 78 -14.22 -2.50 -2.25
C PRO A 78 -14.14 -3.44 -3.45
N THR A 79 -13.73 -2.88 -4.59
CA THR A 79 -13.67 -3.59 -5.87
C THR A 79 -12.49 -4.54 -5.94
N VAL A 80 -11.34 -4.20 -5.37
CA VAL A 80 -10.19 -5.11 -5.30
C VAL A 80 -10.50 -6.26 -4.35
N ALA A 81 -11.04 -5.98 -3.16
CA ALA A 81 -11.24 -6.96 -2.10
C ALA A 81 -12.15 -8.13 -2.50
N VAL A 82 -13.21 -7.90 -3.30
CA VAL A 82 -14.10 -8.97 -3.77
C VAL A 82 -13.39 -10.01 -4.66
N HIS A 83 -12.27 -9.62 -5.29
CA HIS A 83 -11.46 -10.48 -6.15
C HIS A 83 -10.32 -11.19 -5.40
N LEU A 84 -10.03 -10.80 -4.16
CA LEU A 84 -8.99 -11.42 -3.34
C LEU A 84 -9.40 -12.82 -2.85
N PRO A 85 -8.42 -13.72 -2.62
CA PRO A 85 -8.70 -15.07 -2.15
C PRO A 85 -9.24 -15.07 -0.72
N HIS A 86 -10.03 -16.10 -0.39
CA HIS A 86 -10.49 -16.34 0.97
C HIS A 86 -9.42 -16.95 1.88
N ARG A 87 -8.33 -17.47 1.29
CA ARG A 87 -7.25 -18.13 2.01
C ARG A 87 -5.93 -17.34 1.88
N PRO A 88 -5.11 -17.29 2.95
CA PRO A 88 -5.40 -17.83 4.28
C PRO A 88 -6.48 -17.01 5.01
N ALA A 89 -7.41 -17.70 5.69
CA ALA A 89 -8.51 -17.06 6.40
C ALA A 89 -8.02 -16.07 7.47
N ALA A 90 -6.81 -16.32 8.01
CA ALA A 90 -6.14 -15.48 8.98
C ALA A 90 -5.90 -14.03 8.51
N LEU A 91 -5.77 -13.78 7.20
CA LEU A 91 -5.60 -12.42 6.67
C LEU A 91 -6.93 -11.72 6.37
N ALA A 92 -8.04 -12.46 6.31
CA ALA A 92 -9.37 -11.94 6.04
C ALA A 92 -9.42 -10.93 4.86
N LEU A 93 -8.71 -11.22 3.77
CA LEU A 93 -8.41 -10.24 2.70
C LEU A 93 -9.64 -9.53 2.13
N ARG A 94 -10.80 -10.21 2.07
CA ARG A 94 -12.05 -9.62 1.58
C ARG A 94 -12.62 -8.53 2.50
N ASP A 95 -12.25 -8.52 3.78
CA ASP A 95 -12.71 -7.51 4.74
C ASP A 95 -12.08 -6.14 4.47
N TYR A 96 -10.97 -6.08 3.74
CA TYR A 96 -10.34 -4.83 3.32
C TYR A 96 -11.25 -3.99 2.42
N GLY A 97 -12.33 -4.57 1.87
CA GLY A 97 -13.35 -3.80 1.15
C GLY A 97 -13.98 -2.69 1.99
N VAL A 98 -13.99 -2.84 3.33
CA VAL A 98 -14.53 -1.82 4.26
C VAL A 98 -13.73 -0.51 4.23
N LEU A 99 -12.50 -0.53 3.72
CA LEU A 99 -11.69 0.69 3.61
C LEU A 99 -12.34 1.74 2.69
N GLY A 100 -13.20 1.33 1.74
CA GLY A 100 -13.92 2.28 0.88
C GLY A 100 -15.02 3.07 1.57
N VAL A 101 -15.50 2.61 2.74
CA VAL A 101 -16.46 3.34 3.57
C VAL A 101 -15.81 4.06 4.74
N ALA A 102 -14.53 3.78 5.03
CA ALA A 102 -13.79 4.49 6.07
C ALA A 102 -13.55 5.95 5.66
N ARG A 103 -14.02 6.89 6.48
CA ARG A 103 -13.87 8.34 6.28
C ARG A 103 -13.14 8.99 7.47
N PRO A 104 -11.84 8.71 7.69
CA PRO A 104 -11.06 9.45 8.67
C PRO A 104 -11.03 10.94 8.29
N GLY A 105 -11.05 11.83 9.29
CA GLY A 105 -10.89 13.26 9.05
C GLY A 105 -9.52 13.56 8.45
N ILE A 106 -9.44 14.56 7.56
CA ILE A 106 -8.19 14.87 6.83
C ILE A 106 -7.01 15.15 7.78
N ALA A 107 -7.27 15.83 8.92
CA ALA A 107 -6.26 16.08 9.94
C ALA A 107 -5.74 14.77 10.58
N VAL A 108 -6.62 13.80 10.82
CA VAL A 108 -6.24 12.48 11.33
C VAL A 108 -5.36 11.74 10.33
N SER A 109 -5.73 11.76 9.05
CA SER A 109 -4.92 11.17 7.97
C SER A 109 -3.57 11.88 7.82
N ALA A 110 -3.53 13.21 7.89
CA ALA A 110 -2.30 13.99 7.78
C ALA A 110 -1.35 13.74 8.96
N VAL A 111 -1.84 13.78 10.19
CA VAL A 111 -1.05 13.46 11.39
C VAL A 111 -0.54 12.03 11.33
N SER A 112 -1.39 11.07 10.95
CA SER A 112 -0.99 9.66 10.80
C SER A 112 0.09 9.50 9.73
N ALA A 113 -0.03 10.19 8.60
CA ALA A 113 0.94 10.16 7.50
C ALA A 113 2.31 10.70 7.94
N VAL A 114 2.34 11.88 8.56
CA VAL A 114 3.59 12.51 9.03
C VAL A 114 4.24 11.66 10.12
N LEU A 115 3.45 11.17 11.09
CA LEU A 115 3.96 10.33 12.17
C LEU A 115 4.59 9.04 11.66
N ALA A 116 3.95 8.38 10.71
CA ALA A 116 4.46 7.14 10.13
C ALA A 116 5.73 7.37 9.28
N ALA A 117 5.76 8.42 8.47
CA ALA A 117 6.95 8.78 7.70
C ALA A 117 8.13 9.21 8.61
N ALA A 118 7.85 9.94 9.70
CA ALA A 118 8.85 10.30 10.69
C ALA A 118 9.40 9.07 11.41
N THR A 119 8.54 8.09 11.70
CA THR A 119 8.95 6.81 12.31
C THR A 119 9.84 6.00 11.37
N HIS A 120 9.54 5.99 10.06
CA HIS A 120 10.41 5.39 9.04
C HIS A 120 11.80 6.04 9.06
N GLN A 121 11.88 7.36 8.87
CA GLN A 121 13.16 8.08 8.85
C GLN A 121 13.96 7.93 10.16
N ALA A 122 13.28 7.91 11.31
CA ALA A 122 13.92 7.69 12.59
C ALA A 122 14.47 6.27 12.73
N TRP A 123 13.75 5.27 12.21
CA TRP A 123 14.17 3.87 12.25
C TRP A 123 15.39 3.64 11.36
N ASP A 124 15.41 4.19 10.15
CA ASP A 124 16.56 4.08 9.24
C ASP A 124 17.84 4.57 9.92
N ARG A 125 17.79 5.76 10.54
CA ARG A 125 18.92 6.34 11.27
C ARG A 125 19.44 5.46 12.40
N LEU A 126 18.58 4.65 13.01
CA LEU A 126 18.96 3.71 14.07
C LEU A 126 19.53 2.40 13.53
N THR A 127 19.17 2.00 12.31
CA THR A 127 19.51 0.67 11.77
C THR A 127 20.57 0.70 10.66
N GLU A 128 20.84 1.87 10.07
CA GLU A 128 21.80 2.04 8.96
C GLU A 128 23.29 1.85 9.36
N HIS A 129 23.57 1.65 10.65
CA HIS A 129 24.95 1.57 11.16
C HIS A 129 25.77 0.42 10.57
N THR A 130 25.13 -0.72 10.25
CA THR A 130 25.80 -1.83 9.55
C THR A 130 24.80 -2.55 8.64
N MET A 131 25.31 -3.15 7.56
CA MET A 131 24.50 -3.97 6.66
C MET A 131 23.78 -5.11 7.38
N ALA A 132 24.40 -5.76 8.38
CA ALA A 132 23.78 -6.84 9.14
C ALA A 132 22.57 -6.35 9.96
N TRP A 133 22.70 -5.20 10.63
CA TRP A 133 21.61 -4.58 11.39
C TRP A 133 20.45 -4.16 10.50
N ASP A 134 20.74 -3.62 9.32
CA ASP A 134 19.75 -3.22 8.32
C ASP A 134 18.92 -4.41 7.80
N TRP A 135 19.59 -5.50 7.42
CA TRP A 135 18.90 -6.74 7.01
C TRP A 135 18.10 -7.37 8.15
N ALA A 136 18.67 -7.45 9.36
CA ALA A 136 17.98 -8.02 10.51
C ALA A 136 16.71 -7.21 10.85
N SER A 137 16.83 -5.87 10.87
CA SER A 137 15.73 -4.93 11.04
C SER A 137 14.63 -5.15 10.00
N THR A 138 15.01 -5.23 8.72
CA THR A 138 14.08 -5.43 7.61
C THR A 138 13.33 -6.75 7.73
N VAL A 139 14.03 -7.85 7.99
CA VAL A 139 13.43 -9.18 8.11
C VAL A 139 12.50 -9.26 9.32
N LEU A 140 12.96 -8.82 10.50
CA LEU A 140 12.16 -8.83 11.73
C LEU A 140 10.93 -7.92 11.60
N GLY A 141 11.09 -6.73 11.03
CA GLY A 141 10.00 -5.81 10.76
C GLY A 141 8.97 -6.43 9.81
N ALA A 142 9.40 -7.13 8.75
CA ALA A 142 8.49 -7.79 7.82
C ALA A 142 7.66 -8.90 8.51
N PHE A 143 8.30 -9.71 9.36
CA PHE A 143 7.58 -10.71 10.18
C PHE A 143 6.62 -10.06 11.17
N ALA A 144 7.01 -8.97 11.83
CA ALA A 144 6.14 -8.23 12.74
C ALA A 144 4.93 -7.62 12.00
N ALA A 145 5.14 -7.02 10.82
CA ALA A 145 4.06 -6.49 9.99
C ALA A 145 3.09 -7.58 9.54
N LEU A 146 3.61 -8.76 9.14
CA LEU A 146 2.78 -9.92 8.80
C LEU A 146 2.00 -10.44 10.01
N ALA A 147 2.63 -10.53 11.18
CA ALA A 147 1.96 -10.94 12.42
C ALA A 147 0.83 -9.98 12.80
N LEU A 148 1.04 -8.67 12.65
CA LEU A 148 0.01 -7.66 12.84
C LEU A 148 -1.13 -7.80 11.82
N ALA A 149 -0.82 -8.05 10.54
CA ALA A 149 -1.83 -8.28 9.51
C ALA A 149 -2.67 -9.54 9.81
N VAL A 150 -2.03 -10.62 10.25
CA VAL A 150 -2.70 -11.85 10.71
C VAL A 150 -3.55 -11.57 11.95
N HIS A 151 -3.05 -10.80 12.92
CA HIS A 151 -3.82 -10.43 14.10
C HIS A 151 -5.08 -9.64 13.72
N VAL A 152 -4.94 -8.63 12.84
CA VAL A 152 -6.03 -7.81 12.31
C VAL A 152 -7.08 -8.67 11.61
N GLY A 153 -6.65 -9.58 10.73
CA GLY A 153 -7.55 -10.45 9.98
C GLY A 153 -8.25 -11.49 10.85
N HIS A 154 -7.50 -12.22 11.69
CA HIS A 154 -8.03 -13.24 12.60
C HIS A 154 -9.05 -12.67 13.58
N ARG A 155 -8.79 -11.46 14.11
CA ARG A 155 -9.71 -10.77 15.03
C ARG A 155 -10.81 -9.99 14.31
N ARG A 156 -10.84 -9.99 12.97
CA ARG A 156 -11.79 -9.26 12.11
C ARG A 156 -11.85 -7.77 12.47
N LEU A 157 -10.70 -7.17 12.80
CA LEU A 157 -10.64 -5.81 13.37
C LEU A 157 -11.15 -4.75 12.38
N LEU A 158 -10.91 -4.92 11.08
CA LEU A 158 -11.42 -4.00 10.07
C LEU A 158 -12.95 -3.90 10.12
N ARG A 159 -13.64 -5.03 10.25
CA ARG A 159 -15.10 -5.05 10.40
C ARG A 159 -15.55 -4.40 11.71
N LYS A 160 -14.85 -4.70 12.81
CA LYS A 160 -15.16 -4.10 14.12
C LYS A 160 -14.99 -2.58 14.13
N TRP A 161 -14.03 -2.04 13.39
CA TRP A 161 -13.77 -0.60 13.35
C TRP A 161 -14.64 0.15 12.35
N HIS A 162 -15.03 -0.49 11.24
CA HIS A 162 -15.60 0.20 10.09
C HIS A 162 -16.92 -0.38 9.59
N GLY A 163 -17.41 -1.48 10.17
CA GLY A 163 -18.65 -2.15 9.77
C GLY A 163 -18.45 -3.19 8.68
N GLU A 164 -19.52 -3.55 7.98
CA GLU A 164 -19.47 -4.52 6.91
C GLU A 164 -18.94 -3.91 5.60
N PRO A 165 -18.13 -4.65 4.82
CA PRO A 165 -17.66 -4.17 3.53
C PRO A 165 -18.84 -3.96 2.58
N PRO A 166 -18.86 -2.88 1.79
CA PRO A 166 -19.91 -2.67 0.80
C PRO A 166 -19.88 -3.76 -0.27
N GLY A 167 -21.04 -4.11 -0.81
CA GLY A 167 -21.14 -5.03 -1.94
C GLY A 167 -20.49 -4.43 -3.19
N ALA A 168 -19.66 -5.22 -3.88
CA ALA A 168 -19.06 -4.86 -5.16
C ALA A 168 -19.29 -5.99 -6.19
N PRO A 169 -19.54 -5.65 -7.47
CA PRO A 169 -19.73 -6.66 -8.50
C PRO A 169 -18.44 -7.44 -8.76
N ALA A 170 -18.50 -8.77 -8.64
CA ALA A 170 -17.37 -9.63 -8.98
C ALA A 170 -17.31 -9.92 -10.49
N ARG A 171 -16.21 -9.54 -11.13
CA ARG A 171 -15.88 -9.84 -12.54
C ARG A 171 -14.44 -10.38 -12.63
N PRO A 172 -14.15 -11.55 -12.03
CA PRO A 172 -12.77 -12.00 -11.77
C PRO A 172 -11.93 -12.16 -13.04
N ARG A 173 -12.51 -12.67 -14.14
CA ARG A 173 -11.78 -12.79 -15.41
C ARG A 173 -11.32 -11.42 -15.91
N LEU A 174 -12.24 -10.45 -16.01
CA LEU A 174 -11.91 -9.10 -16.45
C LEU A 174 -10.90 -8.43 -15.51
N PHE A 175 -11.15 -8.48 -14.19
CA PHE A 175 -10.29 -7.87 -13.19
C PHE A 175 -8.85 -8.40 -13.29
N TRP A 176 -8.67 -9.72 -13.23
CA TRP A 176 -7.34 -10.32 -13.22
C TRP A 176 -6.64 -10.23 -14.57
N THR A 177 -7.35 -10.31 -15.70
CA THR A 177 -6.73 -10.09 -17.01
C THR A 177 -6.19 -8.68 -17.13
N VAL A 178 -6.97 -7.65 -16.78
CA VAL A 178 -6.52 -6.26 -16.84
C VAL A 178 -5.39 -6.01 -15.84
N ALA A 179 -5.55 -6.45 -14.59
CA ALA A 179 -4.55 -6.24 -13.56
C ALA A 179 -3.21 -6.92 -13.90
N ALA A 180 -3.23 -8.16 -14.36
CA ALA A 180 -2.03 -8.89 -14.78
C ALA A 180 -1.37 -8.23 -15.99
N SER A 181 -2.15 -7.81 -16.99
CA SER A 181 -1.62 -7.17 -18.21
C SER A 181 -0.93 -5.84 -17.90
N VAL A 182 -1.57 -4.98 -17.10
CA VAL A 182 -1.00 -3.68 -16.70
C VAL A 182 0.22 -3.87 -15.80
N THR A 183 0.18 -4.84 -14.87
CA THR A 183 1.33 -5.16 -14.01
C THR A 183 2.52 -5.66 -14.85
N ALA A 184 2.29 -6.57 -15.80
CA ALA A 184 3.33 -7.11 -16.66
C ALA A 184 3.93 -6.03 -17.58
N ALA A 185 3.10 -5.17 -18.16
CA ALA A 185 3.57 -4.03 -18.95
C ALA A 185 4.40 -3.06 -18.09
N GLY A 186 3.94 -2.74 -16.87
CA GLY A 186 4.66 -1.90 -15.93
C GLY A 186 6.00 -2.50 -15.50
N ALA A 187 6.06 -3.81 -15.25
CA ALA A 187 7.31 -4.51 -14.93
C ALA A 187 8.29 -4.50 -16.12
N LEU A 188 7.80 -4.68 -17.35
CA LEU A 188 8.62 -4.56 -18.55
C LEU A 188 9.20 -3.15 -18.68
N VAL A 189 8.38 -2.11 -18.51
CA VAL A 189 8.86 -0.71 -18.51
C VAL A 189 9.90 -0.50 -17.40
N ALA A 190 9.62 -0.95 -16.18
CA ALA A 190 10.54 -0.81 -15.04
C ALA A 190 11.92 -1.42 -15.31
N SER A 191 11.99 -2.54 -16.04
CA SER A 191 13.24 -3.20 -16.42
C SER A 191 14.10 -2.41 -17.42
N ARG A 192 13.52 -1.40 -18.09
CA ARG A 192 14.18 -0.60 -19.12
C ARG A 192 14.50 0.83 -18.67
N LEU A 193 13.97 1.26 -17.52
CA LEU A 193 14.21 2.59 -16.99
C LEU A 193 15.62 2.70 -16.35
N PRO A 194 16.23 3.90 -16.35
CA PRO A 194 17.46 4.15 -15.62
C PRO A 194 17.36 3.68 -14.16
N GLY A 195 18.43 3.07 -13.65
CA GLY A 195 18.44 2.50 -12.30
C GLY A 195 17.76 1.13 -12.16
N ALA A 196 17.36 0.46 -13.25
CA ALA A 196 16.77 -0.89 -13.19
C ALA A 196 17.69 -1.97 -12.55
N PHE A 197 19.00 -1.73 -12.52
CA PHE A 197 19.97 -2.60 -11.84
C PHE A 197 20.02 -2.39 -10.32
N LEU A 198 19.38 -1.33 -9.80
CA LEU A 198 19.32 -1.03 -8.37
C LEU A 198 18.12 -1.78 -7.75
N PRO A 199 18.34 -2.68 -6.77
CA PRO A 199 17.25 -3.47 -6.20
C PRO A 199 16.13 -2.66 -5.56
N HIS A 200 16.44 -1.55 -4.88
CA HIS A 200 15.45 -0.68 -4.25
C HIS A 200 14.58 0.07 -5.28
N THR A 201 15.20 0.66 -6.29
CA THR A 201 14.52 1.31 -7.42
C THR A 201 13.60 0.34 -8.15
N THR A 202 14.12 -0.83 -8.54
CA THR A 202 13.33 -1.85 -9.25
C THR A 202 12.21 -2.41 -8.38
N GLY A 203 12.50 -2.70 -7.11
CA GLY A 203 11.49 -3.16 -6.16
C GLY A 203 10.34 -2.17 -5.99
N ALA A 204 10.64 -0.88 -5.79
CA ALA A 204 9.63 0.17 -5.69
C ALA A 204 8.78 0.29 -6.96
N ARG A 205 9.41 0.22 -8.14
CA ARG A 205 8.69 0.24 -9.43
C ARG A 205 7.80 -0.98 -9.64
N LEU A 206 8.23 -2.17 -9.23
CA LEU A 206 7.41 -3.39 -9.31
C LEU A 206 6.20 -3.32 -8.37
N ILE A 207 6.36 -2.80 -7.16
CA ILE A 207 5.22 -2.52 -6.26
C ILE A 207 4.26 -1.51 -6.90
N GLY A 208 4.80 -0.44 -7.49
CA GLY A 208 4.01 0.56 -8.22
C GLY A 208 3.24 -0.03 -9.41
N ALA A 209 3.89 -0.88 -10.21
CA ALA A 209 3.27 -1.57 -11.34
C ALA A 209 2.12 -2.49 -10.89
N LEU A 210 2.32 -3.24 -9.80
CA LEU A 210 1.26 -4.06 -9.20
C LEU A 210 0.09 -3.20 -8.72
N ALA A 211 0.36 -2.10 -8.01
CA ALA A 211 -0.66 -1.18 -7.53
C ALA A 211 -1.47 -0.57 -8.69
N LEU A 212 -0.80 -0.12 -9.75
CA LEU A 212 -1.43 0.36 -10.98
C LEU A 212 -2.29 -0.72 -11.64
N GLY A 213 -1.81 -1.96 -11.69
CA GLY A 213 -2.59 -3.09 -12.19
C GLY A 213 -3.89 -3.31 -11.42
N LEU A 214 -3.83 -3.30 -10.08
CA LEU A 214 -5.02 -3.44 -9.24
C LEU A 214 -6.01 -2.29 -9.43
N VAL A 215 -5.53 -1.05 -9.55
CA VAL A 215 -6.36 0.13 -9.83
C VAL A 215 -7.01 0.01 -11.21
N ALA A 216 -6.26 -0.36 -12.24
CA ALA A 216 -6.78 -0.52 -13.60
C ALA A 216 -7.80 -1.66 -13.68
N GLY A 217 -7.54 -2.78 -13.00
CA GLY A 217 -8.50 -3.89 -12.89
C GLY A 217 -9.80 -3.44 -12.22
N ALA A 218 -9.71 -2.70 -11.11
CA ALA A 218 -10.87 -2.14 -10.44
C ALA A 218 -11.66 -1.19 -11.35
N ALA A 219 -10.98 -0.24 -12.00
CA ALA A 219 -11.59 0.70 -12.93
C ALA A 219 -12.30 -0.01 -14.09
N ALA A 220 -11.66 -1.02 -14.71
CA ALA A 220 -12.25 -1.78 -15.81
C ALA A 220 -13.55 -2.50 -15.41
N THR A 221 -13.60 -3.05 -14.18
CA THR A 221 -14.83 -3.73 -13.73
C THR A 221 -16.01 -2.79 -13.51
N VAL A 222 -15.75 -1.53 -13.16
CA VAL A 222 -16.75 -0.47 -12.93
C VAL A 222 -17.18 0.19 -14.24
N LEU A 223 -16.23 0.51 -15.11
CA LEU A 223 -16.48 1.34 -16.30
C LEU A 223 -16.96 0.55 -17.52
N LEU A 224 -16.54 -0.72 -17.67
CA LEU A 224 -16.90 -1.48 -18.86
C LEU A 224 -18.31 -2.08 -18.73
N PRO A 225 -19.15 -2.01 -19.77
CA PRO A 225 -20.47 -2.62 -19.72
C PRO A 225 -20.39 -4.13 -19.46
N ARG A 226 -21.45 -4.67 -18.87
CA ARG A 226 -21.62 -6.13 -18.85
C ARG A 226 -22.00 -6.58 -20.26
N PRO A 227 -21.42 -7.68 -20.77
CA PRO A 227 -21.96 -8.29 -21.98
C PRO A 227 -23.45 -8.51 -21.74
N ALA A 228 -24.30 -7.99 -22.63
CA ALA A 228 -25.70 -8.36 -22.62
C ALA A 228 -25.72 -9.89 -22.60
N ALA A 229 -26.33 -10.49 -21.58
CA ALA A 229 -26.50 -11.93 -21.55
C ALA A 229 -27.19 -12.26 -22.87
N ALA A 230 -26.48 -12.94 -23.78
CA ALA A 230 -27.04 -13.35 -25.06
C ALA A 230 -28.37 -13.99 -24.72
N ALA A 231 -29.45 -13.36 -25.16
CA ALA A 231 -30.80 -13.77 -24.85
C ALA A 231 -30.88 -15.25 -25.21
N ARG A 232 -30.93 -16.10 -24.18
CA ARG A 232 -31.07 -17.55 -24.35
C ARG A 232 -32.45 -17.73 -24.99
N ARG A 233 -32.45 -17.81 -26.32
CA ARG A 233 -33.52 -18.38 -27.14
C ARG A 233 -33.25 -19.86 -27.27
#